data_AF-A0A5N4DWR4-F1
#
_entry.id   AF-A0A5N4DWR4-F1
#
_cell.length_a   1.000
_cell.length_b   1.000
_cell.length_c   1.000
_cell.angle_alpha   90.00
_cell.angle_beta   90.00
_cell.angle_gamma   90.00
#
_symmetry.space_group_name_H-M   'P 1'
#
loop_
_entity.id
_entity.type
_entity.pdbx_description
1 polymer ?
#
loop_
_entity_poly.entity_id
_entity_poly.type
_entity_poly.pdbx_seq_one_letter_code
_entity_poly.pdbx_strand_id
1 'polypeptide(L)'
;MKEIICRQQTSKAVVMGCWILNENLSIILASTLAWARASAVCLNFNCMLILLPISRNLISFMRGTSICFRGPWRRQLDKNLKFHKLVAYGIAINATIHIVAHLCNLERYHWAQSAEADGFLAALSKLGDTPNETYLNPIRTFHTSTITETLTTISGISGLLISLALTLIMTSSTEFIRQMSYELFWYTHHVFIIFFISLAVHGAG
;
A
#
# COMPACT_ATOMS: atom_id res chain seq x y z
N MET A 1 -27.62 -17.86 -18.53
CA MET A 1 -28.06 -16.55 -19.05
C MET A 1 -28.19 -15.46 -17.98
N LYS A 2 -28.74 -15.76 -16.78
CA LYS A 2 -28.86 -14.78 -15.67
C LYS A 2 -27.51 -14.31 -15.07
N GLU A 3 -26.45 -15.13 -15.11
CA GLU A 3 -25.11 -14.74 -14.60
C GLU A 3 -24.37 -13.72 -15.48
N ILE A 4 -24.54 -13.80 -16.81
CA ILE A 4 -23.92 -12.86 -17.76
C ILE A 4 -24.52 -11.46 -17.60
N ILE A 5 -25.83 -11.41 -17.33
CA ILE A 5 -26.56 -10.15 -17.08
C ILE A 5 -26.15 -9.55 -15.73
N CYS A 6 -25.87 -10.36 -14.70
CA CYS A 6 -25.39 -9.89 -13.40
C CYS A 6 -23.96 -9.28 -13.47
N ARG A 7 -23.05 -9.89 -14.25
CA ARG A 7 -21.72 -9.31 -14.56
C ARG A 7 -21.82 -8.04 -15.40
N GLN A 8 -22.76 -7.96 -16.33
CA GLN A 8 -23.01 -6.73 -17.10
C GLN A 8 -23.61 -5.62 -16.23
N GLN A 9 -24.50 -5.92 -15.28
CA GLN A 9 -25.15 -4.90 -14.44
C GLN A 9 -24.18 -4.31 -13.41
N THR A 10 -23.33 -5.15 -12.79
CA THR A 10 -22.27 -4.72 -11.86
C THR A 10 -21.16 -3.96 -12.57
N SER A 11 -20.75 -4.42 -13.75
CA SER A 11 -19.82 -3.69 -14.61
C SER A 11 -20.43 -2.36 -15.08
N LYS A 12 -21.71 -2.32 -15.48
CA LYS A 12 -22.41 -1.08 -15.86
C LYS A 12 -22.55 -0.07 -14.71
N ALA A 13 -22.72 -0.49 -13.46
CA ALA A 13 -22.80 0.43 -12.32
C ALA A 13 -21.43 1.06 -11.99
N VAL A 14 -20.34 0.28 -12.09
CA VAL A 14 -18.96 0.78 -11.98
C VAL A 14 -18.60 1.66 -13.18
N VAL A 15 -19.02 1.26 -14.38
CA VAL A 15 -18.79 1.98 -15.65
C VAL A 15 -19.60 3.27 -15.74
N MET A 16 -20.83 3.34 -15.22
CA MET A 16 -21.64 4.57 -15.20
C MET A 16 -21.05 5.63 -14.25
N GLY A 17 -20.44 5.20 -13.14
CA GLY A 17 -19.60 6.09 -12.32
C GLY A 17 -18.34 6.55 -13.06
N CYS A 18 -17.80 5.71 -13.94
CA CYS A 18 -16.63 5.99 -14.79
C CYS A 18 -16.91 7.02 -15.91
N TRP A 19 -18.13 7.06 -16.47
CA TRP A 19 -18.50 8.04 -17.52
C TRP A 19 -18.58 9.49 -17.01
N ILE A 20 -19.02 9.74 -15.78
CA ILE A 20 -19.05 11.08 -15.17
C ILE A 20 -17.63 11.57 -14.78
N LEU A 21 -16.65 10.65 -14.72
CA LEU A 21 -15.27 10.94 -14.35
C LEU A 21 -14.37 11.36 -15.52
N ASN A 22 -14.82 11.28 -16.79
CA ASN A 22 -13.93 11.42 -17.96
C ASN A 22 -13.29 12.82 -18.11
N GLU A 23 -14.00 13.92 -17.83
CA GLU A 23 -13.39 15.27 -17.83
C GLU A 23 -12.48 15.54 -16.61
N ASN A 24 -12.66 14.81 -15.51
CA ASN A 24 -11.82 14.88 -14.30
C ASN A 24 -10.67 13.86 -14.31
N LEU A 25 -10.55 13.07 -15.38
CA LEU A 25 -9.80 11.81 -15.38
C LEU A 25 -8.28 12.01 -15.37
N SER A 26 -7.76 13.02 -16.06
CA SER A 26 -6.33 13.37 -16.05
C SER A 26 -5.88 13.88 -14.67
N ILE A 27 -6.70 14.71 -14.03
CA ILE A 27 -6.48 15.24 -12.68
C ILE A 27 -6.49 14.10 -11.65
N ILE A 28 -7.39 13.13 -11.82
CA ILE A 28 -7.47 11.97 -10.92
C ILE A 28 -6.31 10.99 -11.18
N LEU A 29 -5.73 10.93 -12.40
CA LEU A 29 -4.59 10.03 -12.72
C LEU A 29 -3.31 10.50 -12.03
N ALA A 30 -3.07 11.80 -12.10
CA ALA A 30 -2.01 12.44 -11.33
C ALA A 30 -2.24 12.28 -9.82
N SER A 31 -3.49 12.40 -9.37
CA SER A 31 -3.78 12.30 -7.93
C SER A 31 -3.59 10.89 -7.39
N THR A 32 -4.08 9.82 -8.04
CA THR A 32 -3.93 8.44 -7.53
C THR A 32 -2.47 8.00 -7.49
N LEU A 33 -1.66 8.40 -8.47
CA LEU A 33 -0.20 8.20 -8.42
C LEU A 33 0.45 9.00 -7.29
N ALA A 34 0.04 10.26 -7.08
CA ALA A 34 0.52 11.07 -5.96
C ALA A 34 0.14 10.45 -4.60
N TRP A 35 -1.08 9.92 -4.45
CA TRP A 35 -1.52 9.19 -3.25
C TRP A 35 -0.69 7.92 -3.03
N ALA A 36 -0.40 7.14 -4.08
CA ALA A 36 0.46 5.95 -3.97
C ALA A 36 1.87 6.32 -3.50
N ARG A 37 2.46 7.39 -4.05
CA ARG A 37 3.81 7.85 -3.68
C ARG A 37 3.85 8.47 -2.27
N ALA A 38 2.88 9.32 -1.93
CA ALA A 38 2.80 9.94 -0.62
C ALA A 38 2.59 8.89 0.48
N SER A 39 1.67 7.94 0.27
CA SER A 39 1.43 6.83 1.21
C SER A 39 2.66 5.93 1.35
N ALA A 40 3.42 5.67 0.28
CA ALA A 40 4.66 4.90 0.35
C ALA A 40 5.74 5.60 1.20
N VAL A 41 5.93 6.91 1.05
CA VAL A 41 6.87 7.69 1.87
C VAL A 41 6.43 7.68 3.35
N CYS A 42 5.14 7.88 3.60
CA CYS A 42 4.58 7.77 4.94
C CYS A 42 4.76 6.36 5.52
N LEU A 43 4.61 5.30 4.71
CA LEU A 43 4.79 3.92 5.14
C LEU A 43 6.25 3.66 5.53
N ASN A 44 7.21 4.07 4.70
CA ASN A 44 8.64 3.96 5.00
C ASN A 44 9.01 4.68 6.30
N PHE A 45 8.50 5.89 6.50
CA PHE A 45 8.70 6.65 7.73
C PHE A 45 8.12 5.92 8.95
N ASN A 46 6.86 5.46 8.89
CA ASN A 46 6.24 4.74 10.00
C ASN A 46 6.90 3.38 10.27
N CYS A 47 7.35 2.66 9.24
CA CYS A 47 8.09 1.40 9.36
C CYS A 47 9.48 1.60 9.99
N MET A 48 10.13 2.75 9.82
CA MET A 48 11.33 3.10 10.58
C MET A 48 10.98 3.40 12.05
N LEU A 49 9.90 4.15 12.29
CA LEU A 49 9.49 4.57 13.64
C LEU A 49 8.98 3.43 14.52
N ILE A 50 8.41 2.35 13.95
CA ILE A 50 7.77 1.28 14.72
C ILE A 50 8.74 0.49 15.62
N LEU A 51 10.02 0.44 15.26
CA LEU A 51 11.08 -0.26 16.00
C LEU A 51 11.66 0.59 17.15
N LEU A 52 11.65 1.92 16.99
CA LEU A 52 12.15 2.86 18.00
C LEU A 52 11.55 2.62 19.41
N PRO A 53 10.22 2.52 19.60
CA PRO A 53 9.63 2.31 20.93
C PRO A 53 9.98 0.95 21.57
N ILE A 54 10.38 -0.05 20.78
CA ILE A 54 10.67 -1.39 21.30
C ILE A 54 12.15 -1.51 21.70
N SER A 55 13.04 -0.73 21.08
CA SER A 55 14.47 -0.69 21.37
C SER A 55 14.80 0.08 22.67
N ARG A 56 14.75 -0.62 23.81
CA ARG A 56 14.97 -0.03 25.16
C ARG A 56 16.32 0.67 25.33
N ASN A 57 17.38 0.16 24.69
CA ASN A 57 18.71 0.76 24.73
C ASN A 57 18.75 2.10 23.98
N LEU A 58 18.08 2.19 22.83
CA LEU A 58 17.98 3.42 22.05
C LEU A 58 17.13 4.47 22.79
N ILE A 59 16.01 4.07 23.37
CA ILE A 59 15.18 4.97 24.20
C ILE A 59 16.00 5.51 25.38
N SER A 60 16.81 4.66 26.03
CA SER A 60 17.67 5.05 27.14
C SER A 60 18.78 6.01 26.70
N PHE A 61 19.37 5.80 25.52
CA PHE A 61 20.34 6.71 24.91
C PHE A 61 19.72 8.06 24.55
N MET A 62 18.56 8.07 23.88
CA MET A 62 17.81 9.28 23.55
C MET A 62 17.39 10.08 24.80
N ARG A 63 17.17 9.39 25.92
CA ARG A 63 16.89 10.04 27.22
C ARG A 63 18.12 10.73 27.81
N GLY A 64 19.32 10.23 27.53
CA GLY A 64 20.60 10.81 27.97
C GLY A 64 21.07 11.98 27.11
N THR A 65 20.72 12.00 25.82
CA THR A 65 21.09 13.08 24.87
C THR A 65 20.10 14.24 24.82
N SER A 66 18.93 14.11 25.44
CA SER A 66 17.84 15.12 25.36
C SER A 66 18.01 16.29 26.33
N ILE A 67 18.94 17.19 26.03
CA ILE A 67 18.84 18.61 26.42
C ILE A 67 17.87 19.37 25.49
N CYS A 68 17.59 18.84 24.28
CA CYS A 68 16.77 19.53 23.26
C CYS A 68 15.28 19.14 23.17
N PHE A 69 14.83 18.01 23.76
CA PHE A 69 13.42 17.57 23.71
C PHE A 69 12.73 17.63 25.08
N ARG A 70 12.50 18.84 25.59
CA ARG A 70 11.64 19.03 26.77
C ARG A 70 10.16 19.10 26.34
N GLY A 71 9.31 18.23 26.91
CA GLY A 71 7.85 18.31 26.73
C GLY A 71 7.13 16.98 26.38
N PRO A 72 6.06 17.02 25.56
CA PRO A 72 5.18 15.88 25.25
C PRO A 72 5.88 14.65 24.64
N TRP A 73 6.95 14.86 23.87
CA TRP A 73 7.71 13.80 23.21
C TRP A 73 8.34 12.81 24.19
N ARG A 74 8.91 13.30 25.30
CA ARG A 74 9.44 12.43 26.37
C ARG A 74 8.33 11.59 27.01
N ARG A 75 7.15 12.18 27.26
CA ARG A 75 5.98 11.45 27.81
C ARG A 75 5.44 10.37 26.87
N GLN A 76 5.54 10.57 25.55
CA GLN A 76 5.14 9.55 24.57
C GLN A 76 6.16 8.40 24.52
N LEU A 77 7.46 8.70 24.62
CA LEU A 77 8.52 7.70 24.72
C LEU A 77 8.47 6.91 26.04
N ASP A 78 8.07 7.54 27.15
CA ASP A 78 7.82 6.83 28.42
C ASP A 78 6.63 5.86 28.31
N LYS A 79 5.68 6.15 27.40
CA LYS A 79 4.57 5.27 27.02
C LYS A 79 4.85 4.54 25.72
N ASN A 80 6.09 4.06 25.54
CA ASN A 80 6.60 3.44 24.32
C ASN A 80 5.64 2.42 23.68
N LEU A 81 4.98 1.56 24.45
CA LEU A 81 4.04 0.56 23.91
C LEU A 81 2.78 1.21 23.30
N LYS A 82 2.28 2.30 23.88
CA LYS A 82 1.15 3.06 23.31
C LYS A 82 1.57 3.77 22.03
N PHE A 83 2.80 4.30 21.99
CA PHE A 83 3.37 4.87 20.78
C PHE A 83 3.56 3.81 19.69
N HIS A 84 4.06 2.62 20.01
CA HIS A 84 4.14 1.49 19.07
C HIS A 84 2.77 1.13 18.48
N LYS A 85 1.73 1.01 19.31
CA LYS A 85 0.35 0.77 18.84
C LYS A 85 -0.14 1.89 17.90
N LEU A 86 0.12 3.15 18.25
CA LEU A 86 -0.26 4.30 17.41
C LEU A 86 0.41 4.25 16.03
N VAL A 87 1.72 3.99 15.99
CA VAL A 87 2.47 3.85 14.73
C VAL A 87 1.96 2.63 13.94
N ALA A 88 1.62 1.53 14.60
CA ALA A 88 1.05 0.34 13.94
C ALA A 88 -0.28 0.64 13.24
N TYR A 89 -1.18 1.40 13.88
CA TYR A 89 -2.40 1.88 13.22
C TYR A 89 -2.10 2.82 12.05
N GLY A 90 -1.09 3.70 12.19
CA GLY A 90 -0.60 4.55 11.11
C GLY A 90 -0.09 3.74 9.90
N ILE A 91 0.64 2.65 10.13
CA ILE A 91 1.09 1.71 9.09
C ILE A 91 -0.13 1.07 8.41
N ALA A 92 -1.10 0.56 9.15
CA ALA A 92 -2.28 -0.10 8.59
C ALA A 92 -3.11 0.84 7.68
N ILE A 93 -3.31 2.09 8.12
CA ILE A 93 -4.05 3.09 7.33
C ILE A 93 -3.27 3.46 6.05
N ASN A 94 -1.98 3.77 6.16
CA ASN A 94 -1.16 4.13 4.99
C ASN A 94 -1.03 2.94 4.02
N ALA A 95 -0.89 1.71 4.52
CA ALA A 95 -0.86 0.51 3.71
C ALA A 95 -2.18 0.31 2.95
N THR A 96 -3.32 0.53 3.61
CA THR A 96 -4.64 0.46 2.95
C THR A 96 -4.75 1.48 1.81
N ILE A 97 -4.39 2.74 2.08
CA ILE A 97 -4.40 3.80 1.06
C ILE A 97 -3.47 3.45 -0.10
N HIS A 98 -2.27 2.95 0.21
CA HIS A 98 -1.27 2.54 -0.78
C HIS A 98 -1.79 1.41 -1.69
N ILE A 99 -2.35 0.34 -1.11
CA ILE A 99 -2.92 -0.79 -1.86
C ILE A 99 -4.07 -0.31 -2.76
N VAL A 100 -5.00 0.48 -2.23
CA VAL A 100 -6.13 1.02 -3.02
C VAL A 100 -5.62 1.89 -4.17
N ALA A 101 -4.64 2.75 -3.92
CA ALA A 101 -4.05 3.60 -4.95
C ALA A 101 -3.37 2.77 -6.05
N HIS A 102 -2.68 1.69 -5.69
CA HIS A 102 -2.09 0.74 -6.66
C HIS A 102 -3.15 0.02 -7.49
N LEU A 103 -4.22 -0.47 -6.87
CA LEU A 103 -5.32 -1.12 -7.59
C LEU A 103 -6.02 -0.16 -8.55
N CYS A 104 -6.31 1.08 -8.12
CA CYS A 104 -6.88 2.10 -8.99
C CYS A 104 -5.93 2.46 -10.15
N ASN A 105 -4.62 2.54 -9.92
CA ASN A 105 -3.66 2.80 -11.01
C ASN A 105 -3.59 1.63 -12.00
N LEU A 106 -3.57 0.38 -11.53
CA LEU A 106 -3.52 -0.82 -12.37
C LEU A 106 -4.76 -0.96 -13.26
N GLU A 107 -5.95 -0.80 -12.67
CA GLU A 107 -7.19 -0.78 -13.46
C GLU A 107 -7.07 0.26 -14.57
N ARG A 108 -6.64 1.48 -14.24
CA ARG A 108 -6.56 2.57 -15.21
C ARG A 108 -5.53 2.35 -16.30
N TYR A 109 -4.41 1.71 -15.99
CA TYR A 109 -3.45 1.28 -16.99
C TYR A 109 -4.05 0.24 -17.94
N HIS A 110 -4.87 -0.68 -17.43
CA HIS A 110 -5.62 -1.63 -18.24
C HIS A 110 -6.66 -0.92 -19.14
N TRP A 111 -7.43 0.01 -18.58
CA TRP A 111 -8.39 0.83 -19.35
C TRP A 111 -7.71 1.70 -20.41
N ALA A 112 -6.57 2.33 -20.12
CA ALA A 112 -5.85 3.17 -21.08
C ALA A 112 -5.25 2.37 -22.25
N GLN A 113 -5.10 1.06 -22.08
CA GLN A 113 -4.63 0.15 -23.12
C GLN A 113 -5.77 -0.44 -23.97
N SER A 114 -7.03 -0.31 -23.57
CA SER A 114 -8.16 -0.89 -24.32
C SER A 114 -8.40 -0.17 -25.64
N ALA A 115 -9.02 -0.87 -26.61
CA ALA A 115 -9.29 -0.31 -27.94
C ALA A 115 -10.31 0.84 -27.92
N GLU A 116 -11.10 0.93 -26.84
CA GLU A 116 -12.11 1.95 -26.59
C GLU A 116 -11.56 3.20 -25.86
N ALA A 117 -10.27 3.25 -25.53
CA ALA A 117 -9.68 4.40 -24.83
C ALA A 117 -9.64 5.65 -25.73
N ASP A 118 -10.03 6.80 -25.17
CA ASP A 118 -9.96 8.10 -25.84
C ASP A 118 -8.54 8.37 -26.38
N GLY A 119 -8.44 8.96 -27.58
CA GLY A 119 -7.19 9.10 -28.32
C GLY A 119 -6.05 9.76 -27.53
N PHE A 120 -6.35 10.65 -26.57
CA PHE A 120 -5.37 11.27 -25.69
C PHE A 120 -4.81 10.29 -24.64
N LEU A 121 -5.65 9.49 -23.98
CA LEU A 121 -5.21 8.50 -23.00
C LEU A 121 -4.46 7.34 -23.67
N ALA A 122 -4.94 6.92 -24.84
CA ALA A 122 -4.25 5.94 -25.67
C ALA A 122 -2.87 6.46 -26.15
N ALA A 123 -2.75 7.74 -26.49
CA ALA A 123 -1.47 8.37 -26.83
C ALA A 123 -0.52 8.45 -25.62
N LEU A 124 -1.01 8.82 -24.44
CA LEU A 124 -0.21 8.84 -23.21
C LEU A 124 0.26 7.43 -22.79
N SER A 125 -0.57 6.40 -23.01
CA SER A 125 -0.18 5.01 -22.75
C SER A 125 0.86 4.47 -23.73
N LYS A 126 0.91 5.00 -24.96
CA LYS A 126 1.90 4.65 -25.99
C LYS A 126 3.21 5.43 -25.84
N LEU A 127 3.22 6.49 -25.04
CA LEU A 127 4.43 7.25 -24.75
C LEU A 127 5.48 6.32 -24.10
N GLY A 128 6.68 6.30 -24.66
CA GLY A 128 7.72 5.36 -24.25
C GLY A 128 7.97 4.23 -25.23
N ASP A 129 7.08 3.91 -26.18
CA ASP A 129 7.17 2.75 -27.10
C ASP A 129 8.52 2.57 -27.85
N THR A 130 9.34 3.62 -27.92
CA THR A 130 10.66 3.60 -28.55
C THR A 130 11.77 3.13 -27.59
N PRO A 131 12.87 2.55 -28.08
CA PRO A 131 13.87 1.87 -27.23
C PRO A 131 14.73 2.75 -26.31
N ASN A 132 14.37 4.01 -26.04
CA ASN A 132 15.14 4.92 -25.17
C ASN A 132 14.25 5.87 -24.34
N GLU A 133 12.94 5.64 -24.27
CA GLU A 133 12.02 6.50 -23.54
C GLU A 133 11.46 5.81 -22.29
N THR A 134 11.15 6.61 -21.28
CA THR A 134 10.62 6.10 -20.01
C THR A 134 9.12 5.85 -20.16
N TYR A 135 8.71 4.59 -20.03
CA TYR A 135 7.31 4.18 -20.14
C TYR A 135 6.47 4.72 -18.98
N LEU A 136 5.33 5.34 -19.29
CA LEU A 136 4.37 5.77 -18.27
C LEU A 136 3.40 4.65 -17.87
N ASN A 137 3.01 3.79 -18.83
CA ASN A 137 2.20 2.61 -18.61
C ASN A 137 3.08 1.35 -18.66
N PRO A 138 3.25 0.61 -17.54
CA PRO A 138 3.97 -0.65 -17.52
C PRO A 138 3.24 -1.81 -18.23
N ILE A 139 1.91 -1.70 -18.42
CA ILE A 139 1.07 -2.75 -19.01
C ILE A 139 1.08 -2.59 -20.54
N ARG A 140 1.66 -3.58 -21.23
CA ARG A 140 1.93 -3.52 -22.69
C ARG A 140 1.22 -4.59 -23.51
N THR A 141 0.53 -5.54 -22.86
CA THR A 141 -0.20 -6.61 -23.55
C THR A 141 -1.69 -6.58 -23.24
N PHE A 142 -2.51 -6.67 -24.29
CA PHE A 142 -3.97 -6.55 -24.21
C PHE A 142 -4.64 -7.69 -23.42
N HIS A 143 -3.91 -8.77 -23.13
CA HIS A 143 -4.40 -9.94 -22.40
C HIS A 143 -4.07 -9.94 -20.91
N THR A 144 -3.54 -8.84 -20.37
CA THR A 144 -3.14 -8.81 -18.96
C THR A 144 -4.30 -8.40 -18.06
N SER A 145 -4.71 -9.30 -17.17
CA SER A 145 -5.68 -9.02 -16.13
C SER A 145 -4.99 -8.45 -14.89
N THR A 146 -5.71 -7.65 -14.09
CA THR A 146 -5.23 -7.10 -12.81
C THR A 146 -4.64 -8.18 -11.88
N ILE A 147 -5.25 -9.38 -11.91
CA ILE A 147 -4.81 -10.55 -11.13
C ILE A 147 -3.47 -11.08 -11.65
N THR A 148 -3.31 -11.15 -12.97
CA THR A 148 -2.06 -11.61 -13.60
C THR A 148 -0.90 -10.70 -13.20
N GLU A 149 -1.02 -9.39 -13.37
CA GLU A 149 0.03 -8.43 -13.00
C GLU A 149 0.41 -8.52 -11.52
N THR A 150 -0.58 -8.67 -10.64
CA THR A 150 -0.33 -8.79 -9.19
C THR A 150 0.43 -10.08 -8.85
N LEU A 151 0.27 -11.15 -9.64
CA LEU A 151 0.90 -12.45 -9.37
C LEU A 151 2.19 -12.69 -10.16
N THR A 152 2.50 -11.89 -11.19
CA THR A 152 3.70 -12.08 -12.01
C THR A 152 4.79 -11.05 -11.70
N THR A 153 4.43 -9.87 -11.19
CA THR A 153 5.39 -8.82 -10.87
C THR A 153 6.02 -9.02 -9.49
N ILE A 154 7.30 -8.63 -9.38
CA ILE A 154 8.03 -8.67 -8.10
C ILE A 154 7.33 -7.78 -7.07
N SER A 155 6.93 -6.57 -7.46
CA SER A 155 6.15 -5.64 -6.63
C SER A 155 4.79 -6.23 -6.21
N GLY A 156 4.08 -6.90 -7.13
CA GLY A 156 2.78 -7.52 -6.83
C GLY A 156 2.86 -8.66 -5.81
N ILE A 157 3.72 -9.67 -6.06
CA ILE A 157 3.85 -10.83 -5.16
C ILE A 157 4.36 -10.38 -3.78
N SER A 158 5.39 -9.53 -3.74
CA SER A 158 5.92 -9.02 -2.47
C SER A 158 4.88 -8.18 -1.72
N GLY A 159 4.09 -7.37 -2.42
CA GLY A 159 2.99 -6.59 -1.86
C GLY A 159 1.89 -7.46 -1.23
N LEU A 160 1.54 -8.58 -1.87
CA LEU A 160 0.62 -9.57 -1.31
C LEU A 160 1.18 -10.23 -0.03
N LEU A 161 2.46 -10.63 -0.04
CA LEU A 161 3.12 -11.21 1.13
C LEU A 161 3.16 -10.22 2.31
N ILE A 162 3.50 -8.94 2.04
CA ILE A 162 3.48 -7.87 3.05
C ILE A 162 2.07 -7.68 3.61
N SER A 163 1.06 -7.64 2.75
CA SER A 163 -0.34 -7.40 3.15
C SER A 163 -0.89 -8.54 4.01
N LEU A 164 -0.55 -9.79 3.66
CA LEU A 164 -0.91 -10.96 4.44
C LEU A 164 -0.21 -10.96 5.80
N ALA A 165 1.11 -10.72 5.81
CA ALA A 165 1.89 -10.62 7.04
C ALA A 165 1.35 -9.52 7.97
N LEU A 166 1.09 -8.32 7.43
CA LEU A 166 0.55 -7.21 8.20
C LEU A 166 -0.83 -7.52 8.77
N THR A 167 -1.72 -8.13 7.99
CA THR A 167 -3.05 -8.55 8.47
C THR A 167 -2.94 -9.55 9.62
N LEU A 168 -2.09 -10.58 9.48
CA LEU A 168 -1.88 -11.58 10.53
C LEU A 168 -1.33 -10.97 11.82
N ILE A 169 -0.35 -10.07 11.72
CA ILE A 169 0.22 -9.35 12.87
C ILE A 169 -0.84 -8.47 13.53
N MET A 170 -1.60 -7.69 12.75
CA MET A 170 -2.57 -6.74 13.29
C MET A 170 -3.76 -7.43 13.95
N THR A 171 -4.31 -8.47 13.32
CA THR A 171 -5.45 -9.23 13.86
C THR A 171 -5.08 -9.91 15.18
N SER A 172 -3.97 -10.64 15.22
CA SER A 172 -3.49 -11.31 16.44
C SER A 172 -3.09 -10.35 17.56
N SER A 173 -2.69 -9.12 17.23
CA SER A 173 -2.30 -8.08 18.19
C SER A 173 -3.48 -7.30 18.78
N THR A 174 -4.72 -7.61 18.37
CA THR A 174 -5.93 -7.04 18.99
C THR A 174 -6.05 -7.44 20.46
N GLU A 175 -6.65 -6.58 21.26
CA GLU A 175 -6.76 -6.79 22.71
C GLU A 175 -7.56 -8.04 23.06
N PHE A 176 -8.58 -8.36 22.25
CA PHE A 176 -9.37 -9.58 22.37
C PHE A 176 -8.49 -10.83 22.18
N ILE A 177 -7.81 -10.99 21.04
CA ILE A 177 -7.05 -12.21 20.74
C ILE A 177 -5.88 -12.39 21.71
N ARG A 178 -5.18 -11.30 22.06
CA ARG A 178 -4.06 -11.36 23.00
C ARG A 178 -4.48 -11.75 24.42
N GLN A 179 -5.72 -11.45 24.84
CA GLN A 179 -6.26 -11.89 26.12
C GLN A 179 -6.68 -13.36 26.10
N MET A 180 -7.11 -13.87 24.94
CA MET A 180 -7.49 -15.28 24.78
C MET A 180 -6.28 -16.20 24.63
N SER A 181 -5.25 -15.79 23.89
CA SER A 181 -4.02 -16.56 23.69
C SER A 181 -2.81 -15.64 23.48
N TYR A 182 -1.95 -15.55 24.50
CA TYR A 182 -0.72 -14.78 24.42
C TYR A 182 0.33 -15.44 23.51
N GLU A 183 0.40 -16.77 23.49
CA GLU A 183 1.30 -17.53 22.63
C GLU A 183 1.04 -17.24 21.15
N LEU A 184 -0.23 -17.24 20.74
CA LEU A 184 -0.60 -16.93 19.36
C LEU A 184 -0.13 -15.52 18.97
N PHE A 185 -0.38 -14.53 19.83
CA PHE A 185 0.15 -13.18 19.65
C PHE A 185 1.67 -13.21 19.49
N TRP A 186 2.40 -13.88 20.37
CA TRP A 186 3.86 -13.88 20.35
C TRP A 186 4.43 -14.47 19.05
N TYR A 187 3.95 -15.65 18.62
CA TYR A 187 4.42 -16.28 17.38
C TYR A 187 4.06 -15.48 16.13
N THR A 188 2.82 -15.00 16.04
CA THR A 188 2.36 -14.22 14.88
C THR A 188 3.00 -12.84 14.82
N HIS A 189 3.34 -12.22 15.95
CA HIS A 189 4.02 -10.94 15.96
C HIS A 189 5.42 -11.05 15.36
N HIS A 190 6.16 -12.17 15.56
CA HIS A 190 7.48 -12.42 14.96
C HIS A 190 7.48 -12.51 13.43
N VAL A 191 6.31 -12.64 12.80
CA VAL A 191 6.13 -12.50 11.35
C VAL A 191 6.58 -11.11 10.86
N PHE A 192 6.82 -10.14 11.76
CA PHE A 192 7.45 -8.86 11.44
C PHE A 192 8.78 -9.03 10.67
N ILE A 193 9.53 -10.11 10.89
CA ILE A 193 10.78 -10.40 10.15
C ILE A 193 10.48 -10.59 8.66
N ILE A 194 9.49 -11.42 8.34
CA ILE A 194 9.04 -11.67 6.96
C ILE A 194 8.48 -10.37 6.35
N PHE A 195 7.74 -9.59 7.14
CA PHE A 195 7.23 -8.28 6.72
C PHE A 195 8.35 -7.33 6.28
N PHE A 196 9.41 -7.14 7.08
CA PHE A 196 10.50 -6.22 6.72
C PHE A 196 11.34 -6.70 5.53
N ILE A 197 11.60 -8.02 5.43
CA ILE A 197 12.31 -8.58 4.27
C ILE A 197 11.49 -8.35 3.00
N SER A 198 10.20 -8.68 3.04
CA SER A 198 9.30 -8.51 1.90
C SER A 198 9.15 -7.04 1.53
N LEU A 199 9.09 -6.13 2.51
CA LEU A 199 9.05 -4.67 2.31
C LEU A 199 10.30 -4.15 1.59
N ALA A 200 11.49 -4.64 1.95
CA ALA A 200 12.73 -4.26 1.27
C ALA A 200 12.74 -4.72 -0.20
N VAL A 201 12.27 -5.94 -0.48
CA VAL A 201 12.14 -6.46 -1.85
C VAL A 201 11.08 -5.67 -2.64
N HIS A 202 9.95 -5.36 -2.02
CA HIS A 202 8.86 -4.61 -2.63
C HIS A 202 9.27 -3.21 -3.06
N GLY A 203 10.04 -2.50 -2.23
CA GLY A 203 10.55 -1.17 -2.56
C GLY A 203 11.62 -1.15 -3.65
N ALA A 204 12.20 -2.31 -4.00
CA ALA A 204 13.22 -2.43 -5.04
C ALA A 204 12.63 -2.80 -6.43
N GLY A 205 11.38 -3.28 -6.47
CA GLY A 205 10.72 -3.75 -7.69
C GLY A 205 9.74 -2.76 -8.29
#